data_AF-A0AAD6KGL5-F1
#
_entry.id   AF-A0AAD6KGL5-F1
#
_cell.length_a   1.000
_cell.length_b   1.000
_cell.length_c   1.000
_cell.angle_alpha   90.00
_cell.angle_beta   90.00
_cell.angle_gamma   90.00
#
_symmetry.space_group_name_H-M   'P 1'
#
loop_
_entity.id
_entity.type
_entity.pdbx_description
1 polymer ?
#
loop_
_entity_poly.entity_id
_entity_poly.type
_entity_poly.pdbx_seq_one_letter_code
_entity_poly.pdbx_strand_id
1 'polypeptide(L)'
;MSDSMPFESTSDQEPATNSPEEAATATATSTTTISSTPEGPPPPPIQIPLSWPSNSSVTLDWIKNLISAFDWSSKNLPPSELPSVLPVPVFDALVLTASEILHREPNCVRIDDCNENSRVVVVGDIHGQLHDVMFLLQDAGFPCEDRFFVFNGDYVDRGAWGLETFLLLLAWKSFSMLYSHTHRESIDLDSLNKVFLPQRVFLLRGNHESKYCTSVYGFEKEVLAKYGVKVCPSPHQRDQRERKIRG
;
A
#
# COMPACT_ATOMS: atom_id res chain seq x y z
N MET A 1 -38.39 52.12 18.36
CA MET A 1 -37.95 51.68 17.02
C MET A 1 -38.26 50.19 16.97
N SER A 2 -39.54 49.84 16.77
CA SER A 2 -40.20 49.60 15.46
C SER A 2 -39.60 48.35 14.79
N ASP A 3 -40.34 47.38 14.28
CA ASP A 3 -41.76 47.07 14.20
C ASP A 3 -41.82 45.61 13.71
N SER A 4 -42.85 44.86 14.07
CA SER A 4 -43.17 43.55 13.46
C SER A 4 -44.48 43.70 12.71
N MET A 5 -44.54 43.26 11.45
CA MET A 5 -45.74 43.06 10.61
C MET A 5 -45.32 42.35 9.28
N PRO A 6 -46.25 41.74 8.50
CA PRO A 6 -46.15 40.33 8.13
C PRO A 6 -46.24 40.00 6.62
N PHE A 7 -46.24 38.68 6.36
CA PHE A 7 -46.72 37.90 5.20
C PHE A 7 -47.50 38.63 4.09
N GLU A 8 -47.13 38.34 2.84
CA GLU A 8 -47.99 38.49 1.66
C GLU A 8 -47.94 37.22 0.80
N SER A 9 -49.13 36.71 0.47
CA SER A 9 -49.40 35.57 -0.40
C SER A 9 -49.70 36.05 -1.81
N THR A 10 -49.23 35.35 -2.85
CA THR A 10 -49.96 35.26 -4.12
C THR A 10 -49.74 33.90 -4.79
N SER A 11 -50.82 33.47 -5.42
CA SER A 11 -51.20 32.18 -5.98
C SER A 11 -50.78 31.99 -7.44
N ASP A 12 -50.63 30.71 -7.82
CA ASP A 12 -51.10 30.04 -9.05
C ASP A 12 -50.81 30.66 -10.43
N GLN A 13 -50.05 29.94 -11.27
CA GLN A 13 -50.54 29.21 -12.48
C GLN A 13 -49.41 28.93 -13.49
N GLU A 14 -49.17 27.64 -13.76
CA GLU A 14 -48.66 27.09 -15.03
C GLU A 14 -49.66 27.39 -16.19
N PRO A 15 -49.30 27.38 -17.51
CA PRO A 15 -48.68 26.22 -18.18
C PRO A 15 -47.83 26.51 -19.44
N ALA A 16 -47.19 25.46 -19.99
CA ALA A 16 -47.41 24.98 -21.37
C ALA A 16 -46.18 24.25 -21.95
N THR A 17 -46.41 22.98 -22.26
CA THR A 17 -45.66 22.11 -23.17
C THR A 17 -45.71 22.61 -24.61
N ASN A 18 -44.59 22.54 -25.34
CA ASN A 18 -44.62 22.43 -26.81
C ASN A 18 -43.30 21.82 -27.35
N SER A 19 -43.44 20.67 -28.02
CA SER A 19 -42.61 20.19 -29.14
C SER A 19 -43.48 20.34 -30.40
N PRO A 20 -43.00 20.44 -31.68
CA PRO A 20 -42.02 19.54 -32.31
C PRO A 20 -41.10 20.16 -33.42
N GLU A 21 -40.20 19.32 -33.99
CA GLU A 21 -39.68 19.19 -35.39
C GLU A 21 -39.39 20.45 -36.26
N GLU A 22 -38.39 20.57 -37.14
CA GLU A 22 -37.44 19.67 -37.82
C GLU A 22 -36.41 20.56 -38.59
N ALA A 23 -35.44 19.90 -39.26
CA ALA A 23 -34.65 20.36 -40.40
C ALA A 23 -33.27 21.01 -40.14
N ALA A 24 -32.20 20.22 -40.32
CA ALA A 24 -30.96 20.71 -40.93
C ALA A 24 -30.25 19.60 -41.71
N THR A 25 -30.03 19.95 -42.98
CA THR A 25 -29.49 19.19 -44.10
C THR A 25 -28.00 18.83 -43.96
N ALA A 26 -27.63 17.73 -44.59
CA ALA A 26 -26.28 17.18 -44.74
C ALA A 26 -25.21 18.16 -45.26
N THR A 27 -23.97 18.03 -44.77
CA THR A 27 -22.73 18.23 -45.57
C THR A 27 -21.58 17.43 -44.93
N ALA A 28 -20.86 16.68 -45.77
CA ALA A 28 -19.76 15.79 -45.42
C ALA A 28 -18.47 16.54 -45.05
N THR A 29 -17.66 16.01 -44.12
CA THR A 29 -16.22 16.33 -44.04
C THR A 29 -15.42 15.19 -43.38
N SER A 30 -14.60 14.54 -44.22
CA SER A 30 -13.23 14.05 -44.00
C SER A 30 -12.89 13.22 -42.73
N THR A 31 -12.74 11.92 -42.97
CA THR A 31 -11.96 10.95 -42.20
C THR A 31 -10.59 11.53 -41.82
N THR A 32 -10.37 11.78 -40.53
CA THR A 32 -9.04 12.04 -39.96
C THR A 32 -8.60 10.78 -39.22
N THR A 33 -7.57 10.15 -39.77
CA THR A 33 -6.85 9.01 -39.23
C THR A 33 -6.22 9.40 -37.89
N ILE A 34 -6.71 8.86 -36.77
CA ILE A 34 -6.03 8.99 -35.49
C ILE A 34 -4.87 8.00 -35.49
N SER A 35 -3.67 8.58 -35.46
CA SER A 35 -2.39 7.91 -35.28
C SER A 35 -2.42 7.06 -34.00
N SER A 36 -2.32 5.74 -34.18
CA SER A 36 -2.06 4.79 -33.10
C SER A 36 -0.63 5.00 -32.60
N THR A 37 -0.48 5.60 -31.42
CA THR A 37 0.74 5.45 -30.61
C THR A 37 1.01 3.96 -30.39
N PRO A 38 2.27 3.48 -30.49
CA PRO A 38 2.58 2.09 -30.24
C PRO A 38 2.36 1.82 -28.75
N GLU A 39 1.30 1.06 -28.48
CA GLU A 39 0.99 0.52 -27.16
C GLU A 39 2.19 -0.32 -26.73
N GLY A 40 2.83 0.10 -25.63
CA GLY A 40 3.88 -0.69 -25.01
C GLY A 40 3.37 -2.11 -24.69
N PRO A 41 4.28 -3.08 -24.50
CA PRO A 41 3.85 -4.43 -24.15
C PRO A 41 2.89 -4.38 -22.95
N PRO A 42 1.79 -5.16 -22.97
CA PRO A 42 0.83 -5.15 -21.88
C PRO A 42 1.55 -5.43 -20.56
N PRO A 43 1.16 -4.76 -19.45
CA PRO A 43 1.80 -4.99 -18.16
C PRO A 43 1.74 -6.49 -17.82
N PRO A 44 2.79 -7.04 -17.20
CA PRO A 44 2.84 -8.45 -16.87
C PRO A 44 1.62 -8.84 -16.03
N PRO A 45 1.06 -10.05 -16.25
CA PRO A 45 -0.13 -10.48 -15.52
C PRO A 45 0.15 -10.52 -14.01
N ILE A 46 -0.82 -10.01 -13.23
CA ILE A 46 -0.77 -10.03 -11.77
C ILE A 46 -0.71 -11.48 -11.30
N GLN A 47 0.30 -11.82 -10.48
CA GLN A 47 0.45 -13.18 -9.96
C GLN A 47 -0.16 -13.25 -8.56
N ILE A 48 -1.41 -13.72 -8.50
CA ILE A 48 -2.15 -14.03 -7.28
C ILE A 48 -2.48 -15.53 -7.22
N PRO A 49 -2.45 -16.19 -6.03
CA PRO A 49 -1.98 -15.63 -4.76
C PRO A 49 -0.48 -15.32 -4.80
N LEU A 50 -0.06 -14.30 -4.05
CA LEU A 50 1.35 -13.99 -3.89
C LEU A 50 2.05 -15.18 -3.22
N SER A 51 3.26 -15.47 -3.67
CA SER A 51 4.15 -16.47 -3.06
C SER A 51 5.37 -15.77 -2.48
N TRP A 52 5.88 -16.30 -1.36
CA TRP A 52 7.11 -15.80 -0.77
C TRP A 52 8.32 -16.15 -1.67
N PRO A 53 9.29 -15.24 -1.88
CA PRO A 53 10.46 -15.53 -2.70
C PRO A 53 11.26 -16.73 -2.18
N SER A 54 11.62 -17.66 -3.06
CA SER A 54 12.29 -18.92 -2.70
C SER A 54 13.66 -18.75 -2.03
N ASN A 55 14.34 -17.64 -2.29
CA ASN A 55 15.64 -17.29 -1.72
C ASN A 55 15.53 -16.33 -0.51
N SER A 56 14.31 -16.12 0.00
CA SER A 56 13.94 -15.15 1.05
C SER A 56 14.40 -13.72 0.78
N SER A 57 14.64 -13.36 -0.48
CA SER A 57 15.06 -12.02 -0.89
C SER A 57 13.89 -11.31 -1.52
N VAL A 58 13.45 -10.21 -0.92
CA VAL A 58 12.41 -9.36 -1.51
C VAL A 58 13.03 -8.56 -2.66
N THR A 59 12.64 -8.87 -3.90
CA THR A 59 13.15 -8.22 -5.11
C THR A 59 12.21 -7.10 -5.60
N LEU A 60 12.69 -6.25 -6.51
CA LEU A 60 11.89 -5.18 -7.08
C LEU A 60 10.67 -5.73 -7.85
N ASP A 61 10.84 -6.84 -8.57
CA ASP A 61 9.74 -7.47 -9.30
C ASP A 61 8.68 -8.03 -8.34
N TRP A 62 9.09 -8.59 -7.20
CA TRP A 62 8.17 -9.03 -6.17
C TRP A 62 7.39 -7.86 -5.57
N ILE A 63 8.06 -6.74 -5.27
CA ILE A 63 7.40 -5.53 -4.75
C ILE A 63 6.44 -4.94 -5.80
N LYS A 64 6.83 -4.89 -7.07
CA LYS A 64 5.94 -4.45 -8.15
C LYS A 64 4.71 -5.33 -8.26
N ASN A 65 4.87 -6.66 -8.15
CA ASN A 65 3.74 -7.58 -8.14
C ASN A 65 2.85 -7.38 -6.89
N LEU A 66 3.43 -7.11 -5.72
CA LEU A 66 2.69 -6.74 -4.50
C LEU A 66 1.87 -5.47 -4.71
N ILE A 67 2.46 -4.42 -5.27
CA ILE A 67 1.77 -3.15 -5.59
C ILE A 67 0.58 -3.41 -6.52
N SER A 68 0.81 -4.13 -7.62
CA SER A 68 -0.26 -4.46 -8.58
C SER A 68 -1.36 -5.32 -7.95
N ALA A 69 -0.99 -6.30 -7.10
CA ALA A 69 -1.94 -7.16 -6.41
C ALA A 69 -2.81 -6.37 -5.42
N PHE A 70 -2.22 -5.44 -4.66
CA PHE A 70 -2.96 -4.56 -3.74
C PHE A 70 -3.82 -3.52 -4.46
N ASP A 71 -3.34 -2.95 -5.57
CA ASP A 71 -4.14 -2.03 -6.39
C ASP A 71 -5.34 -2.74 -7.01
N TRP A 72 -5.17 -3.97 -7.47
CA TRP A 72 -6.28 -4.77 -8.00
C TRP A 72 -7.24 -5.21 -6.87
N SER A 73 -6.72 -5.74 -5.76
CA SER A 73 -7.57 -6.28 -4.69
C SER A 73 -8.42 -5.20 -4.02
N SER A 74 -7.87 -4.00 -3.81
CA SER A 74 -8.59 -2.85 -3.25
C SER A 74 -9.82 -2.42 -4.05
N LYS A 75 -9.86 -2.73 -5.35
CA LYS A 75 -10.97 -2.39 -6.26
C LYS A 75 -11.92 -3.55 -6.51
N ASN A 76 -11.47 -4.80 -6.34
CA ASN A 76 -12.18 -5.98 -6.82
C ASN A 76 -12.59 -6.95 -5.70
N LEU A 77 -12.01 -6.86 -4.51
CA LEU A 77 -12.26 -7.79 -3.42
C LEU A 77 -12.76 -7.07 -2.15
N PRO A 78 -13.65 -7.70 -1.38
CA PRO A 78 -13.94 -7.23 -0.03
C PRO A 78 -12.72 -7.46 0.89
N PRO A 79 -12.58 -6.68 1.99
CA PRO A 79 -11.43 -6.79 2.90
C PRO A 79 -11.17 -8.21 3.44
N SER A 80 -12.22 -8.97 3.72
CA SER A 80 -12.12 -10.34 4.25
C SER A 80 -11.47 -11.34 3.28
N GLU A 81 -11.37 -11.01 1.99
CA GLU A 81 -10.77 -11.85 0.96
C GLU A 81 -9.29 -11.50 0.70
N LEU A 82 -8.70 -10.54 1.45
CA LEU A 82 -7.27 -10.24 1.33
C LEU A 82 -6.35 -11.47 1.50
N PRO A 83 -6.66 -12.47 2.38
CA PRO A 83 -5.86 -13.69 2.47
C PRO A 83 -5.80 -14.52 1.17
N SER A 84 -6.74 -14.34 0.23
CA SER A 84 -6.68 -14.97 -1.10
C SER A 84 -5.63 -14.34 -2.02
N VAL A 85 -5.25 -13.08 -1.75
CA VAL A 85 -4.24 -12.32 -2.49
C VAL A 85 -2.89 -12.43 -1.80
N LEU A 86 -2.85 -12.22 -0.49
CA LEU A 86 -1.67 -12.35 0.36
C LEU A 86 -1.91 -13.41 1.45
N PRO A 87 -1.60 -14.69 1.14
CA PRO A 87 -1.78 -15.79 2.08
C PRO A 87 -1.01 -15.58 3.40
N VAL A 88 -1.57 -16.11 4.49
CA VAL A 88 -0.99 -15.98 5.85
C VAL A 88 0.50 -16.34 5.91
N PRO A 89 1.00 -17.43 5.28
CA PRO A 89 2.44 -17.72 5.31
C PRO A 89 3.32 -16.63 4.68
N VAL A 90 2.82 -15.95 3.64
CA VAL A 90 3.54 -14.87 2.95
C VAL A 90 3.47 -13.58 3.77
N PHE A 91 2.32 -13.30 4.36
CA PHE A 91 2.14 -12.24 5.35
C PHE A 91 3.12 -12.39 6.53
N ASP A 92 3.14 -13.56 7.16
CA ASP A 92 4.01 -13.85 8.31
C ASP A 92 5.49 -13.72 7.93
N ALA A 93 5.89 -14.27 6.78
CA ALA A 93 7.27 -14.18 6.30
C ALA A 93 7.71 -12.73 6.06
N LEU A 94 6.84 -11.89 5.48
CA LEU A 94 7.12 -10.47 5.28
C LEU A 94 7.29 -9.72 6.60
N VAL A 95 6.34 -9.88 7.52
CA VAL A 95 6.35 -9.19 8.82
C VAL A 95 7.55 -9.62 9.66
N LEU A 96 7.85 -10.92 9.71
CA LEU A 96 9.01 -11.44 10.46
C LEU A 96 10.33 -10.96 9.87
N THR A 97 10.47 -10.96 8.54
CA THR A 97 11.68 -10.47 7.86
C THR A 97 11.91 -8.99 8.15
N ALA A 98 10.88 -8.15 8.00
CA ALA A 98 10.98 -6.73 8.28
C ALA A 98 11.21 -6.43 9.77
N SER A 99 10.59 -7.21 10.66
CA SER A 99 10.77 -7.08 12.11
C SER A 99 12.21 -7.36 12.53
N GLU A 100 12.85 -8.39 11.97
CA GLU A 100 14.26 -8.71 12.25
C GLU A 100 15.20 -7.56 11.83
N ILE A 101 14.91 -6.94 10.69
CA ILE A 101 15.64 -5.76 10.22
C ILE A 101 15.46 -4.60 11.21
N LEU A 102 14.21 -4.22 11.51
CA LEU A 102 13.89 -3.07 12.35
C LEU A 102 14.40 -3.23 13.80
N HIS A 103 14.39 -4.45 14.36
CA HIS A 103 14.92 -4.71 15.70
C HIS A 103 16.43 -4.50 15.83
N ARG A 104 17.17 -4.62 14.72
CA ARG A 104 18.62 -4.42 14.69
C ARG A 104 18.99 -2.94 14.49
N GLU A 105 18.05 -2.10 14.10
CA GLU A 105 18.29 -0.68 13.87
C GLU A 105 18.35 0.10 15.19
N PRO A 106 19.25 1.09 15.31
CA PRO A 106 19.24 1.99 16.45
C PRO A 106 17.98 2.87 16.44
N ASN A 107 17.51 3.28 17.62
CA ASN A 107 16.37 4.20 17.75
C ASN A 107 16.60 5.55 17.04
N CYS A 108 17.86 5.94 16.84
CA CYS A 108 18.25 7.11 16.05
C CYS A 108 19.02 6.63 14.82
N VAL A 109 18.33 6.60 13.68
CA VAL A 109 18.91 6.19 12.39
C VAL A 109 19.66 7.36 11.76
N ARG A 110 20.73 7.04 11.04
CA ARG A 110 21.57 8.01 10.33
C ARG A 110 21.59 7.69 8.85
N ILE A 111 21.63 8.74 8.02
CA ILE A 111 21.81 8.63 6.57
C ILE A 111 23.17 9.26 6.25
N ASP A 112 24.22 8.42 6.24
CA ASP A 112 25.60 8.89 6.07
C ASP A 112 26.14 8.64 4.64
N ASP A 113 25.51 7.78 3.83
CA ASP A 113 25.96 7.38 2.48
C ASP A 113 25.44 8.29 1.34
N CYS A 114 25.40 9.61 1.56
CA CYS A 114 24.96 10.57 0.54
C CYS A 114 26.13 11.08 -0.31
N ASN A 115 25.96 11.10 -1.62
CA ASN A 115 26.80 11.82 -2.58
C ASN A 115 26.07 13.08 -3.12
N GLU A 116 26.73 13.87 -3.96
CA GLU A 116 26.18 15.10 -4.53
C GLU A 116 24.88 14.91 -5.33
N ASN A 117 24.64 13.71 -5.85
CA ASN A 117 23.43 13.35 -6.60
C ASN A 117 22.36 12.67 -5.74
N SER A 118 22.63 12.46 -4.44
CA SER A 118 21.71 11.76 -3.55
C SER A 118 20.50 12.60 -3.20
N ARG A 119 19.32 11.99 -3.27
CA ARG A 119 18.04 12.61 -2.92
C ARG A 119 17.42 11.90 -1.73
N VAL A 120 17.00 12.68 -0.73
CA VAL A 120 16.20 12.20 0.40
C VAL A 120 14.76 12.67 0.21
N VAL A 121 13.83 11.72 0.15
CA VAL A 121 12.39 11.97 0.10
C VAL A 121 11.84 11.73 1.51
N VAL A 122 11.33 12.79 2.14
CA VAL A 122 10.69 12.70 3.46
C VAL A 122 9.18 12.70 3.26
N VAL A 123 8.53 11.67 3.79
CA VAL A 123 7.09 11.44 3.70
C VAL A 123 6.52 11.54 5.11
N GLY A 124 5.52 12.41 5.28
CA GLY A 124 4.78 12.55 6.54
C GLY A 124 3.69 11.49 6.69
N ASP A 125 2.63 11.87 7.40
CA ASP A 125 1.49 11.01 7.72
C ASP A 125 0.86 10.41 6.45
N ILE A 126 0.50 9.12 6.54
CA ILE A 126 -0.12 8.37 5.44
C ILE A 126 -1.53 7.91 5.82
N HIS A 127 -1.74 7.45 7.06
CA HIS A 127 -3.06 7.02 7.55
C HIS A 127 -3.84 6.08 6.63
N GLY A 128 -3.19 5.00 6.18
CA GLY A 128 -3.83 3.97 5.37
C GLY A 128 -4.31 4.42 3.99
N GLN A 129 -3.74 5.51 3.46
CA GLN A 129 -3.99 6.00 2.10
C GLN A 129 -3.09 5.28 1.07
N LEU A 130 -3.36 3.99 0.86
CA LEU A 130 -2.55 3.11 0.01
C LEU A 130 -2.29 3.68 -1.40
N HIS A 131 -3.33 4.16 -2.07
CA HIS A 131 -3.21 4.65 -3.45
C HIS A 131 -2.35 5.91 -3.55
N ASP A 132 -2.35 6.75 -2.51
CA ASP A 132 -1.50 7.93 -2.45
C ASP A 132 -0.03 7.54 -2.26
N VAL A 133 0.26 6.49 -1.47
CA VAL A 133 1.62 5.92 -1.38
C VAL A 133 2.08 5.33 -2.70
N MET A 134 1.21 4.61 -3.41
CA MET A 134 1.53 4.06 -4.73
C MET A 134 1.86 5.18 -5.73
N PHE A 135 1.04 6.23 -5.76
CA PHE A 135 1.27 7.40 -6.60
C PHE A 135 2.57 8.12 -6.22
N LEU A 136 2.80 8.36 -4.92
CA LEU A 136 4.00 9.00 -4.40
C LEU A 136 5.27 8.26 -4.83
N LEU A 137 5.28 6.93 -4.73
CA LEU A 137 6.42 6.11 -5.13
C LEU A 137 6.66 6.12 -6.66
N GLN A 138 5.59 6.25 -7.45
CA GLN A 138 5.70 6.39 -8.91
C GLN A 138 6.21 7.77 -9.31
N ASP A 139 5.69 8.83 -8.70
CA ASP A 139 6.05 10.22 -8.98
C ASP A 139 7.46 10.58 -8.49
N ALA A 140 7.77 10.24 -7.23
CA ALA A 140 9.07 10.48 -6.65
C ALA A 140 10.15 9.53 -7.19
N GLY A 141 9.76 8.42 -7.83
CA GLY A 141 10.62 7.31 -8.22
C GLY A 141 10.92 6.35 -7.06
N PHE A 142 11.07 5.07 -7.36
CA PHE A 142 11.32 4.05 -6.35
C PHE A 142 12.66 4.22 -5.61
N PRO A 143 12.78 3.72 -4.37
CA PRO A 143 14.06 3.63 -3.66
C PRO A 143 15.14 2.98 -4.53
N CYS A 144 16.31 3.63 -4.60
CA CYS A 144 17.47 3.18 -5.36
C CYS A 144 18.77 3.68 -4.70
N GLU A 145 19.91 3.41 -5.31
CA GLU A 145 21.23 3.68 -4.70
C GLU A 145 21.41 5.14 -4.25
N ASP A 146 20.89 6.09 -5.03
CA ASP A 146 20.94 7.54 -4.85
C ASP A 146 19.61 8.13 -4.32
N ARG A 147 18.60 7.31 -4.02
CA ARG A 147 17.28 7.78 -3.56
C ARG A 147 16.85 7.10 -2.27
N PHE A 148 16.80 7.90 -1.22
CA PHE A 148 16.42 7.50 0.12
C PHE A 148 14.99 7.93 0.42
N PHE A 149 14.26 7.11 1.15
CA PHE A 149 12.94 7.42 1.67
C PHE A 149 12.94 7.40 3.19
N VAL A 150 12.38 8.45 3.79
CA VAL A 150 12.13 8.53 5.22
C VAL A 150 10.63 8.70 5.42
N PHE A 151 9.99 7.65 5.91
CA PHE A 151 8.59 7.69 6.30
C PHE A 151 8.52 8.04 7.79
N ASN A 152 7.86 9.16 8.13
CA ASN A 152 7.91 9.78 9.45
C ASN A 152 6.77 9.32 10.39
N GLY A 153 6.42 8.03 10.35
CA GLY A 153 5.36 7.46 11.18
C GLY A 153 3.94 7.70 10.65
N ASP A 154 2.95 7.31 11.45
CA ASP A 154 1.53 7.53 11.20
C ASP A 154 1.05 6.90 9.88
N TYR A 155 1.38 5.62 9.72
CA TYR A 155 1.11 4.80 8.54
C TYR A 155 -0.31 4.26 8.52
N VAL A 156 -0.83 3.96 9.70
CA VAL A 156 -2.08 3.21 9.92
C VAL A 156 -3.15 4.11 10.54
N ASP A 157 -4.31 3.51 10.80
CA ASP A 157 -5.54 4.17 11.28
C ASP A 157 -6.15 5.18 10.29
N ARG A 158 -7.40 5.59 10.57
CA ARG A 158 -8.24 6.53 9.80
C ARG A 158 -8.61 6.08 8.39
N GLY A 159 -7.66 5.68 7.55
CA GLY A 159 -7.89 5.14 6.20
C GLY A 159 -8.31 3.68 6.20
N ALA A 160 -8.81 3.21 5.05
CA ALA A 160 -9.35 1.86 4.87
C ALA A 160 -8.30 0.79 4.49
N TRP A 161 -7.09 1.23 4.14
CA TRP A 161 -6.01 0.37 3.64
C TRP A 161 -4.74 0.50 4.50
N GLY A 162 -4.89 0.64 5.82
CA GLY A 162 -3.78 0.72 6.77
C GLY A 162 -2.88 -0.50 6.69
N LEU A 163 -3.45 -1.70 6.56
CA LEU A 163 -2.71 -2.95 6.53
C LEU A 163 -1.89 -3.10 5.25
N GLU A 164 -2.48 -2.87 4.08
CA GLU A 164 -1.79 -2.92 2.79
C GLU A 164 -0.70 -1.85 2.73
N THR A 165 -0.98 -0.65 3.24
CA THR A 165 -0.01 0.44 3.34
C THR A 165 1.19 0.01 4.16
N PHE A 166 0.96 -0.48 5.38
CA PHE A 166 2.04 -0.89 6.27
C PHE A 166 2.85 -2.04 5.67
N LEU A 167 2.18 -3.05 5.09
CA LEU A 167 2.85 -4.18 4.43
C LEU A 167 3.69 -3.75 3.21
N LEU A 168 3.22 -2.79 2.42
CA LEU A 168 3.99 -2.22 1.31
C LEU A 168 5.26 -1.52 1.81
N LEU A 169 5.17 -0.76 2.91
CA LEU A 169 6.34 -0.14 3.53
C LEU A 169 7.32 -1.18 4.08
N LEU A 170 6.83 -2.25 4.71
CA LEU A 170 7.67 -3.37 5.16
C LEU A 170 8.34 -4.12 4.01
N ALA A 171 7.68 -4.24 2.86
CA ALA A 171 8.25 -4.83 1.66
C ALA A 171 9.41 -3.99 1.12
N TRP A 172 9.23 -2.67 1.05
CA TRP A 172 10.31 -1.74 0.72
C TRP A 172 11.43 -1.73 1.75
N LYS A 173 11.11 -1.87 3.04
CA LYS A 173 12.11 -2.02 4.11
C LYS A 173 12.93 -3.31 3.99
N SER A 174 12.30 -4.38 3.52
CA SER A 174 12.92 -5.69 3.31
C SER A 174 13.59 -5.82 1.94
N PHE A 175 13.51 -4.76 1.10
CA PHE A 175 14.03 -4.78 -0.25
C PHE A 175 15.53 -5.07 -0.25
N SER A 176 15.88 -6.17 -0.91
CA SER A 176 17.26 -6.58 -1.09
C SER A 176 17.62 -6.38 -2.54
N MET A 177 18.47 -5.38 -2.79
CA MET A 177 19.11 -5.22 -4.08
C MET A 177 20.42 -6.00 -4.05
N LEU A 178 20.53 -6.97 -4.95
CA LEU A 178 21.77 -7.69 -5.20
C LEU A 178 22.77 -6.73 -5.81
N TYR A 179 23.77 -6.33 -5.03
CA TYR A 179 24.92 -5.61 -5.55
C TYR A 179 25.95 -6.62 -6.08
N SER A 180 26.29 -6.53 -7.37
CA SER A 180 27.45 -7.23 -7.90
C SER A 180 28.68 -6.38 -7.60
N HIS A 181 29.51 -6.84 -6.65
CA HIS A 181 30.83 -6.24 -6.39
C HIS A 181 31.75 -6.54 -7.59
N THR A 182 31.68 -5.73 -8.64
CA THR A 182 32.75 -5.66 -9.63
C THR A 182 33.74 -4.61 -9.14
N HIS A 183 34.93 -5.04 -8.69
CA HIS A 183 36.08 -4.26 -8.18
C HIS A 183 36.30 -4.14 -6.67
N ARG A 184 36.43 -5.27 -5.97
CA ARG A 184 37.41 -5.33 -4.87
C ARG A 184 38.11 -6.69 -4.86
N GLU A 185 39.42 -6.67 -5.06
CA GLU A 185 40.27 -7.85 -5.05
C GLU A 185 40.24 -8.53 -3.66
N SER A 186 40.16 -9.87 -3.70
CA SER A 186 40.29 -10.82 -2.59
C SER A 186 39.40 -10.63 -1.36
N ILE A 187 38.25 -11.30 -1.34
CA ILE A 187 37.51 -11.62 -0.10
C ILE A 187 37.16 -13.11 -0.12
N ASP A 188 37.39 -13.77 1.02
CA ASP A 188 37.15 -15.20 1.29
C ASP A 188 35.75 -15.67 0.85
N LEU A 189 35.73 -16.81 0.16
CA LEU A 189 34.53 -17.44 -0.42
C LEU A 189 33.50 -17.94 0.62
N ASP A 190 33.84 -17.97 1.90
CA ASP A 190 32.92 -18.33 3.00
C ASP A 190 32.12 -17.12 3.54
N SER A 191 32.43 -15.90 3.09
CA SER A 191 31.68 -14.67 3.40
C SER A 191 30.85 -14.17 2.21
N LEU A 192 30.26 -15.09 1.45
CA LEU A 192 29.16 -14.78 0.52
C LEU A 192 27.87 -14.42 1.30
N ASN A 193 27.99 -13.61 2.35
CA ASN A 193 26.88 -12.78 2.79
C ASN A 193 26.57 -11.90 1.59
N LYS A 194 25.44 -12.21 0.93
CA LYS A 194 24.73 -11.30 0.04
C LYS A 194 24.94 -9.90 0.60
N VAL A 195 25.70 -9.06 -0.10
CA VAL A 195 25.89 -7.67 0.31
C VAL A 195 24.53 -7.02 0.07
N PHE A 196 23.68 -7.09 1.09
CA PHE A 196 22.41 -6.39 1.13
C PHE A 196 22.76 -4.91 1.05
N LEU A 197 22.20 -4.20 0.07
CA LEU A 197 22.43 -2.76 -0.03
C LEU A 197 22.13 -2.06 1.31
N PRO A 198 22.87 -0.98 1.63
CA PRO A 198 22.56 -0.19 2.81
C PRO A 198 21.12 0.32 2.70
N GLN A 199 20.37 0.18 3.80
CA GLN A 199 18.95 0.49 3.90
C GLN A 199 18.61 1.83 3.25
N ARG A 200 17.81 1.81 2.17
CA ARG A 200 17.36 3.03 1.45
C ARG A 200 15.99 3.51 1.92
N VAL A 201 15.33 2.74 2.78
CA VAL A 201 14.00 3.03 3.30
C VAL A 201 14.06 3.01 4.82
N PHE A 202 13.74 4.15 5.42
CA PHE A 202 13.70 4.36 6.86
C PHE A 202 12.24 4.53 7.28
N LEU A 203 11.82 3.71 8.24
CA LEU A 203 10.49 3.78 8.84
C LEU A 203 10.66 4.27 10.28
N LEU A 204 10.20 5.48 10.55
CA LEU A 204 10.19 6.03 11.91
C LEU A 204 8.87 5.69 12.61
N ARG A 205 8.81 5.86 13.92
CA ARG A 205 7.58 5.54 14.68
C ARG A 205 6.77 6.80 14.92
N GLY A 206 5.50 6.78 14.49
CA GLY A 206 4.50 7.79 14.85
C GLY A 206 3.70 7.36 16.09
N ASN A 207 2.77 8.20 16.52
CA ASN A 207 1.91 7.87 17.66
C ASN A 207 0.85 6.83 17.29
N HIS A 208 0.48 6.71 16.02
CA HIS A 208 -0.48 5.72 15.54
C HIS A 208 0.09 4.29 15.49
N GLU A 209 1.41 4.11 15.49
CA GLU A 209 2.05 2.80 15.68
C GLU A 209 2.15 2.40 17.18
N SER A 210 1.04 2.55 17.90
CA SER A 210 0.91 2.22 19.32
C SER A 210 -0.37 1.42 19.59
N LYS A 211 -0.32 0.53 20.58
CA LYS A 211 -1.47 -0.33 20.95
C LYS A 211 -2.73 0.47 21.25
N TYR A 212 -2.60 1.65 21.86
CA TYR A 212 -3.74 2.49 22.19
C TYR A 212 -4.38 3.06 20.91
N CYS A 213 -3.59 3.69 20.04
CA CYS A 213 -4.12 4.30 18.84
C CYS A 213 -4.75 3.28 17.90
N THR A 214 -4.06 2.16 17.64
CA THR A 214 -4.57 1.14 16.72
C THR A 214 -5.90 0.52 17.17
N SER A 215 -6.12 0.42 18.47
CA SER A 215 -7.38 -0.07 19.05
C SER A 215 -8.53 0.94 18.91
N VAL A 216 -8.21 2.23 19.07
CA VAL A 216 -9.19 3.32 19.09
C VAL A 216 -9.54 3.80 17.67
N TYR A 217 -8.56 3.94 16.79
CA TYR A 217 -8.69 4.63 15.50
C TYR A 217 -8.83 3.71 14.28
N GLY A 218 -8.93 2.40 14.51
CA GLY A 218 -9.52 1.46 13.55
C GLY A 218 -8.59 0.38 13.01
N PHE A 219 -7.27 0.52 13.13
CA PHE A 219 -6.33 -0.45 12.56
C PHE A 219 -6.49 -1.87 13.14
N GLU A 220 -6.72 -2.01 14.45
CA GLU A 220 -6.96 -3.33 15.07
C GLU A 220 -8.22 -4.00 14.47
N LYS A 221 -9.28 -3.22 14.26
CA LYS A 221 -10.52 -3.71 13.64
C LYS A 221 -10.30 -4.07 12.17
N GLU A 222 -9.50 -3.29 11.45
CA GLU A 222 -9.14 -3.55 10.06
C GLU A 222 -8.40 -4.89 9.92
N VAL A 223 -7.38 -5.13 10.75
CA VAL A 223 -6.64 -6.40 10.76
C VAL A 223 -7.56 -7.57 11.07
N LEU A 224 -8.48 -7.43 12.04
CA LEU A 224 -9.46 -8.46 12.36
C LEU A 224 -10.49 -8.68 11.24
N ALA A 225 -10.87 -7.64 10.49
CA ALA A 225 -11.79 -7.80 9.36
C ALA A 225 -11.12 -8.56 8.19
N LYS A 226 -9.81 -8.33 7.98
CA LYS A 226 -9.04 -8.92 6.87
C LYS A 226 -8.53 -10.32 7.18
N TYR A 227 -8.06 -10.57 8.41
CA TYR A 227 -7.43 -11.83 8.81
C TYR A 227 -8.12 -12.52 10.01
N GLY A 228 -9.16 -11.93 10.60
CA GLY A 228 -9.75 -12.38 11.89
C GLY A 228 -10.93 -13.36 11.83
N VAL A 229 -11.27 -13.97 10.69
CA VAL A 229 -12.35 -14.98 10.58
C VAL A 229 -11.79 -16.24 9.90
N LYS A 230 -11.85 -17.50 10.37
CA LYS A 230 -12.33 -18.20 11.59
C LYS A 230 -11.44 -19.47 11.73
N VAL A 231 -10.62 -19.60 12.78
CA VAL A 231 -10.39 -20.94 13.36
C VAL A 231 -11.54 -21.14 14.32
N CYS A 232 -12.66 -21.69 13.86
CA CYS A 232 -13.61 -22.30 14.79
C CYS A 232 -12.90 -23.55 15.32
N PRO A 233 -12.44 -23.62 16.59
CA PRO A 233 -12.09 -24.91 17.12
C PRO A 233 -13.40 -25.69 17.12
N SER A 234 -13.39 -26.91 16.59
CA SER A 234 -14.52 -27.81 16.81
C SER A 234 -14.84 -27.83 18.31
N PRO A 235 -16.11 -28.03 18.73
CA PRO A 235 -16.48 -28.04 20.15
C PRO A 235 -15.56 -28.92 21.03
N HIS A 236 -14.96 -29.96 20.44
CA HIS A 236 -13.97 -30.83 21.09
C HIS A 236 -12.62 -30.17 21.43
N GLN A 237 -12.20 -29.14 20.71
CA GLN A 237 -10.93 -28.43 20.96
C GLN A 237 -11.05 -27.33 22.03
N ARG A 238 -12.26 -26.84 22.32
CA ARG A 238 -12.51 -25.93 23.45
C ARG A 238 -12.33 -26.65 24.79
N ASP A 239 -12.85 -27.87 24.88
CA ASP A 239 -12.84 -28.69 26.09
C ASP A 239 -11.41 -29.09 26.54
N GLN A 240 -10.48 -29.25 25.58
CA GLN A 240 -9.09 -29.58 25.87
C GLN A 240 -8.26 -28.39 26.36
N ARG A 241 -8.61 -27.15 25.95
CA ARG A 241 -7.91 -25.94 26.40
C ARG A 241 -8.30 -25.56 27.83
N GLU A 242 -9.56 -25.73 28.20
CA GLU A 242 -10.03 -25.43 29.57
C GLU A 242 -9.47 -26.40 30.62
N ARG A 243 -9.24 -27.67 30.25
CA ARG A 243 -8.58 -28.66 31.14
C ARG A 243 -7.10 -28.39 31.35
N LYS A 244 -6.41 -27.77 30.39
CA LYS A 244 -4.98 -27.47 30.49
C LYS A 244 -4.66 -26.20 31.29
N ILE A 245 -5.66 -25.34 31.54
CA ILE A 245 -5.50 -24.10 32.32
C ILE A 245 -5.80 -24.34 33.82
N ARG A 246 -6.47 -25.44 34.17
CA ARG A 246 -6.81 -25.81 35.56
C ARG A 246 -5.91 -26.90 36.15
N GLY A 247 -4.84 -27.30 35.45
CA GLY A 247 -3.90 -28.34 35.88
C GLY A 247 -2.52 -27.77 36.14
#